data_AF-A0A951EDN1-F1
#
_entry.id   AF-A0A951EDN1-F1
#
_cell.length_a   1.000
_cell.length_b   1.000
_cell.length_c   1.000
_cell.angle_alpha   90.00
_cell.angle_beta   90.00
_cell.angle_gamma   90.00
#
_symmetry.space_group_name_H-M   'P 1'
#
loop_
_entity.id
_entity.type
_entity.pdbx_description
1 polymer ?
#
loop_
_entity_poly.entity_id
_entity_poly.type
_entity_poly.pdbx_seq_one_letter_code
_entity_poly.pdbx_strand_id
1 'polypeptide(L)'
;GVSISANGGRGGNQATGQYLEADLEAEGPGGGGGGGYIAVPGECRLSLIRKLRPGERLDAAGSALEEAVKGAALDPGIKVEFAYPAGRDHPIGGTASEVDAAHPAIMALAEAVRDLRPDRGRIAGAPYWSEAPFLVALGIPTVYCAPGDIRVCHTLEERIEIDEYCDGTVALAAFLADYCNRLR
;
A
#
# COMPACT_ATOMS: atom_id res chain seq x y z
N GLY A 1 -6.80 -1.51 3.76
CA GLY A 1 -7.31 -0.51 4.69
C GLY A 1 -8.24 0.42 3.97
N VAL A 2 -9.25 0.92 4.69
CA VAL A 2 -10.08 2.01 4.20
C VAL A 2 -9.30 3.34 4.37
N SER A 3 -9.11 4.08 3.28
CA SER A 3 -8.66 5.47 3.28
C SER A 3 -9.87 6.41 3.22
N ILE A 4 -9.86 7.46 4.03
CA ILE A 4 -10.71 8.63 3.82
C ILE A 4 -9.91 9.59 2.95
N SER A 5 -10.27 9.67 1.68
CA SER A 5 -9.57 10.52 0.72
C SER A 5 -9.97 11.97 0.91
N ALA A 6 -8.96 12.81 1.14
CA ALA A 6 -9.02 14.25 1.00
C ALA A 6 -8.75 14.70 -0.46
N ASN A 7 -8.91 13.82 -1.46
CA ASN A 7 -8.72 14.16 -2.86
C ASN A 7 -9.83 13.63 -3.79
N GLY A 8 -10.50 14.55 -4.49
CA GLY A 8 -11.60 14.31 -5.42
C GLY A 8 -11.13 13.85 -6.81
N GLY A 9 -10.79 12.58 -6.95
CA GLY A 9 -10.60 11.90 -8.24
C GLY A 9 -11.78 10.98 -8.58
N ARG A 10 -12.46 11.21 -9.71
CA ARG A 10 -13.53 10.35 -10.24
C ARG A 10 -12.98 9.01 -10.73
N GLY A 11 -13.68 7.92 -10.38
CA GLY A 11 -13.70 6.67 -11.15
C GLY A 11 -12.56 5.70 -10.91
N GLY A 12 -12.90 4.46 -10.53
CA GLY A 12 -11.98 3.33 -10.48
C GLY A 12 -12.14 2.54 -9.18
N ASN A 13 -12.43 1.25 -9.35
CA ASN A 13 -12.47 0.25 -8.28
C ASN A 13 -11.07 0.15 -7.65
N GLN A 14 -10.81 0.88 -6.56
CA GLN A 14 -9.48 0.92 -5.94
C GLN A 14 -9.31 -0.29 -5.04
N ALA A 15 -8.62 -1.30 -5.57
CA ALA A 15 -8.09 -2.38 -4.77
C ALA A 15 -7.25 -1.78 -3.64
N THR A 16 -7.51 -2.20 -2.40
CA THR A 16 -6.59 -1.91 -1.30
C THR A 16 -5.24 -2.52 -1.66
N GLY A 17 -4.16 -1.78 -1.51
CA GLY A 17 -2.83 -2.21 -1.96
C GLY A 17 -1.98 -2.69 -0.82
N GLN A 18 -1.25 -3.76 -1.04
CA GLN A 18 -0.24 -4.30 -0.13
C GLN A 18 1.07 -4.50 -0.88
N TYR A 19 2.11 -4.94 -0.17
CA TYR A 19 3.42 -5.15 -0.75
C TYR A 19 3.84 -6.60 -0.54
N LEU A 20 3.93 -7.33 -1.64
CA LEU A 20 4.91 -8.40 -1.81
C LEU A 20 6.07 -7.75 -2.58
N GLU A 21 7.20 -7.50 -1.93
CA GLU A 21 8.41 -7.05 -2.61
C GLU A 21 9.28 -8.26 -2.89
N ALA A 22 9.47 -8.59 -4.16
CA ALA A 22 10.32 -9.69 -4.58
C ALA A 22 11.52 -9.13 -5.34
N ASP A 23 12.72 -9.42 -4.85
CA ASP A 23 13.95 -9.34 -5.63
C ASP A 23 14.17 -10.71 -6.29
N LEU A 24 14.23 -10.70 -7.62
CA LEU A 24 14.56 -11.85 -8.44
C LEU A 24 15.96 -11.70 -8.95
N GLU A 25 16.85 -12.63 -8.62
CA GLU A 25 18.20 -12.68 -9.19
C GLU A 25 18.28 -13.80 -10.20
N ALA A 26 18.73 -13.48 -11.42
CA ALA A 26 18.96 -14.44 -12.49
C ALA A 26 20.43 -14.42 -12.90
N GLU A 27 21.18 -15.49 -12.63
CA GLU A 27 22.57 -15.64 -13.05
C GLU A 27 22.69 -16.51 -14.31
N GLY A 28 23.48 -16.05 -15.29
CA GLY A 28 23.86 -16.78 -16.50
C GLY A 28 25.30 -17.34 -16.42
N PRO A 29 25.72 -18.16 -17.40
CA PRO A 29 26.99 -18.90 -17.35
C PRO A 29 28.27 -18.04 -17.46
N GLY A 30 28.16 -16.72 -17.56
CA GLY A 30 29.28 -15.78 -17.49
C GLY A 30 29.23 -14.98 -16.20
N GLY A 31 29.76 -15.53 -15.11
CA GLY A 31 29.79 -14.85 -13.80
C GLY A 31 30.50 -13.50 -13.87
N GLY A 32 29.72 -12.42 -13.72
CA GLY A 32 30.21 -11.04 -13.74
C GLY A 32 29.04 -10.08 -13.91
N GLY A 33 28.78 -9.26 -12.89
CA GLY A 33 27.74 -8.25 -12.91
C GLY A 33 27.94 -7.24 -14.03
N GLY A 34 26.85 -6.91 -14.74
CA GLY A 34 26.80 -5.85 -15.75
C GLY A 34 27.70 -6.07 -16.96
N GLY A 35 27.19 -6.78 -17.98
CA GLY A 35 27.82 -6.80 -19.30
C GLY A 35 27.88 -5.38 -19.89
N GLY A 36 29.05 -4.96 -20.38
CA GLY A 36 29.15 -3.69 -21.14
C GLY A 36 28.18 -3.67 -22.33
N TYR A 37 28.02 -2.51 -23.00
CA TYR A 37 26.99 -2.29 -24.04
C TYR A 37 26.89 -3.34 -25.16
N ILE A 38 27.91 -4.18 -25.36
CA ILE A 38 27.97 -5.23 -26.39
C ILE A 38 28.13 -6.65 -25.82
N ALA A 39 27.95 -6.85 -24.52
CA ALA A 39 28.08 -8.13 -23.84
C ALA A 39 26.73 -8.61 -23.28
N VAL A 40 26.53 -9.93 -23.24
CA VAL A 40 25.37 -10.53 -22.56
C VAL A 40 25.58 -10.39 -21.05
N PRO A 41 24.61 -9.84 -20.29
CA PRO A 41 24.74 -9.69 -18.84
C PRO A 41 24.80 -11.06 -18.14
N GLY A 42 25.72 -11.17 -17.18
CA GLY A 42 25.87 -12.36 -16.34
C GLY A 42 24.83 -12.46 -15.22
N GLU A 43 24.23 -11.34 -14.82
CA GLU A 43 23.19 -11.28 -13.80
C GLU A 43 22.08 -10.28 -14.16
N CYS A 44 20.87 -10.53 -13.67
CA CYS A 44 19.77 -9.57 -13.72
C CYS A 44 19.03 -9.58 -12.40
N ARG A 45 18.75 -8.40 -11.84
CA ARG A 45 17.88 -8.23 -10.67
C ARG A 45 16.57 -7.56 -11.06
N LEU A 46 15.43 -8.16 -10.74
CA LEU A 46 14.11 -7.56 -10.87
C LEU A 46 13.48 -7.35 -9.49
N SER A 47 13.21 -6.10 -9.13
CA SER A 47 12.42 -5.75 -7.94
C SER A 47 10.99 -5.41 -8.36
N LEU A 48 10.00 -6.07 -7.75
CA LEU A 48 8.58 -5.82 -8.04
C LEU A 48 7.73 -5.75 -6.79
N ILE A 49 6.60 -5.07 -6.91
CA ILE A 49 5.58 -4.97 -5.87
C ILE A 49 4.26 -5.59 -6.38
N ARG A 50 3.72 -6.59 -5.67
CA ARG A 50 2.34 -7.05 -5.87
C ARG A 50 1.41 -6.55 -4.77
N LYS A 51 0.28 -5.98 -5.18
CA LYS A 51 -0.83 -5.53 -4.33
C LYS A 51 -1.83 -6.65 -4.08
N LEU A 52 -2.31 -6.77 -2.84
CA LEU A 52 -3.30 -7.75 -2.39
C LEU A 52 -4.57 -7.09 -1.88
N ARG A 53 -5.72 -7.67 -2.23
CA ARG A 53 -7.02 -7.29 -1.67
C ARG A 53 -7.21 -7.89 -0.27
N PRO A 54 -8.12 -7.34 0.55
CA PRO A 54 -8.48 -7.94 1.82
C PRO A 54 -9.03 -9.35 1.56
N GLY A 55 -8.65 -10.29 2.43
CA GLY A 55 -8.98 -11.72 2.29
C GLY A 55 -8.02 -12.54 1.40
N GLU A 56 -7.15 -11.91 0.60
CA GLU A 56 -6.08 -12.65 -0.07
C GLU A 56 -5.00 -13.07 0.94
N ARG A 57 -4.54 -14.32 0.83
CA ARG A 57 -3.45 -14.84 1.66
C ARG A 57 -2.09 -14.49 1.05
N LEU A 58 -1.22 -13.92 1.85
CA LEU A 58 0.10 -13.45 1.41
C LEU A 58 1.01 -14.62 1.01
N ASP A 59 1.01 -15.73 1.76
CA ASP A 59 1.69 -16.98 1.36
C ASP A 59 1.25 -17.47 -0.02
N ALA A 60 -0.06 -17.56 -0.24
CA ALA A 60 -0.61 -18.05 -1.50
C ALA A 60 -0.25 -17.11 -2.66
N ALA A 61 -0.19 -15.81 -2.38
CA ALA A 61 0.25 -14.82 -3.35
C ALA A 61 1.74 -14.94 -3.71
N GLY A 62 2.60 -15.18 -2.71
CA GLY A 62 4.02 -15.47 -2.90
C GLY A 62 4.25 -16.75 -3.69
N SER A 63 3.61 -17.86 -3.29
CA SER A 63 3.69 -19.13 -4.03
C SER A 63 3.23 -18.98 -5.48
N ALA A 64 2.11 -18.27 -5.74
CA ALA A 64 1.65 -18.04 -7.10
C ALA A 64 2.63 -17.21 -7.95
N LEU A 65 3.34 -16.27 -7.35
CA LEU A 65 4.39 -15.51 -8.04
C LEU A 65 5.56 -16.43 -8.39
N GLU A 66 6.06 -17.21 -7.43
CA GLU A 66 7.18 -18.11 -7.65
C GLU A 66 6.87 -19.17 -8.71
N GLU A 67 5.68 -19.77 -8.66
CA GLU A 67 5.24 -20.76 -9.65
C GLU A 67 5.12 -20.15 -11.05
N ALA A 68 4.65 -18.90 -11.16
CA ALA A 68 4.59 -18.21 -12.45
C ALA A 68 5.99 -17.99 -13.05
N VAL A 69 6.98 -17.66 -12.22
CA VAL A 69 8.37 -17.46 -12.66
C VAL A 69 9.03 -18.81 -12.99
N LYS A 70 8.87 -19.83 -12.14
CA LYS A 70 9.41 -21.18 -12.36
C LYS A 70 8.78 -21.88 -13.57
N GLY A 71 7.53 -21.52 -13.90
CA GLY A 71 6.83 -22.02 -15.08
C GLY A 71 7.21 -21.33 -16.40
N ALA A 72 8.05 -20.28 -16.37
CA ALA A 72 8.52 -19.64 -17.58
C ALA A 72 9.55 -20.52 -18.32
N ALA A 73 9.56 -20.45 -19.64
CA ALA A 73 10.56 -21.14 -20.46
C ALA A 73 11.92 -20.42 -20.37
N LEU A 74 12.71 -20.78 -19.37
CA LEU A 74 14.07 -20.28 -19.14
C LEU A 74 15.12 -21.23 -19.73
N ASP A 75 16.27 -20.69 -20.12
CA ASP A 75 17.43 -21.50 -20.49
C ASP A 75 17.89 -22.33 -19.27
N PRO A 76 18.24 -23.63 -19.41
CA PRO A 76 18.65 -24.48 -18.29
C PRO A 76 19.85 -23.97 -17.49
N GLY A 77 20.67 -23.09 -18.08
CA GLY A 77 21.79 -22.45 -17.40
C GLY A 77 21.40 -21.29 -16.48
N ILE A 78 20.14 -20.82 -16.52
CA ILE A 78 19.65 -19.72 -15.71
C ILE A 78 19.18 -20.24 -14.35
N LYS A 79 19.78 -19.73 -13.27
CA LYS A 79 19.30 -19.94 -11.91
C LYS A 79 18.44 -18.76 -11.49
N VAL A 80 17.35 -19.01 -10.77
CA VAL A 80 16.46 -17.97 -10.23
C VAL A 80 16.40 -18.08 -8.73
N GLU A 81 16.70 -16.98 -8.04
CA GLU A 81 16.54 -16.84 -6.60
C GLU A 81 15.47 -15.80 -6.26
N PHE A 82 14.74 -16.04 -5.17
CA PHE A 82 13.69 -15.15 -4.67
C PHE A 82 14.10 -14.63 -3.29
N ALA A 83 14.10 -13.30 -3.13
CA ALA A 83 14.26 -12.66 -1.84
C ALA A 83 13.07 -11.74 -1.55
N TYR A 84 12.64 -11.71 -0.29
CA TYR A 84 11.55 -10.88 0.19
C TYR A 84 12.05 -9.93 1.28
N PRO A 85 12.73 -8.82 0.92
CA PRO A 85 13.39 -7.94 1.89
C PRO A 85 12.43 -7.09 2.72
N ALA A 86 11.16 -6.99 2.31
CA ALA A 86 10.17 -6.07 2.89
C ALA A 86 9.18 -6.74 3.85
N GLY A 87 9.66 -7.65 4.72
CA GLY A 87 8.82 -8.25 5.77
C GLY A 87 8.21 -7.20 6.70
N ARG A 88 6.93 -7.35 7.04
CA ARG A 88 6.17 -6.47 7.96
C ARG A 88 5.47 -7.29 9.05
N ASP A 89 4.14 -7.30 9.06
CA ASP A 89 3.30 -8.23 9.83
C ASP A 89 3.33 -9.66 9.25
N HIS A 90 4.04 -9.87 8.13
CA HIS A 90 4.28 -11.15 7.51
C HIS A 90 5.75 -11.28 7.05
N PRO A 91 6.36 -12.48 7.03
CA PRO A 91 7.78 -12.63 6.64
C PRO A 91 8.13 -12.11 5.24
N ILE A 92 7.22 -12.27 4.28
CA ILE A 92 7.44 -11.91 2.86
C ILE A 92 6.73 -10.62 2.42
N GLY A 93 6.16 -9.85 3.35
CA GLY A 93 5.41 -8.63 3.03
C GLY A 93 4.55 -8.12 4.18
N GLY A 94 3.47 -7.39 3.88
CA GLY A 94 2.48 -7.05 4.90
C GLY A 94 1.04 -7.32 4.48
N THR A 95 0.15 -7.71 5.42
CA THR A 95 -1.17 -8.37 5.19
C THR A 95 -2.40 -7.45 5.19
N ALA A 96 -3.44 -7.80 4.41
CA ALA A 96 -4.45 -6.85 3.95
C ALA A 96 -5.48 -6.66 5.02
N SER A 97 -5.64 -5.41 5.46
CA SER A 97 -6.68 -5.06 6.42
C SER A 97 -7.91 -4.49 5.73
N GLU A 98 -9.06 -4.81 6.28
CA GLU A 98 -10.30 -4.13 6.02
C GLU A 98 -10.98 -3.81 7.35
N VAL A 99 -11.80 -2.76 7.32
CA VAL A 99 -12.63 -2.34 8.43
C VAL A 99 -13.99 -1.97 7.85
N ASP A 100 -15.05 -2.18 8.61
CA ASP A 100 -16.40 -1.82 8.18
C ASP A 100 -16.49 -0.30 7.97
N ALA A 101 -16.78 0.11 6.74
CA ALA A 101 -16.97 1.53 6.39
C ALA A 101 -18.14 2.17 7.16
N ALA A 102 -19.12 1.38 7.61
CA ALA A 102 -20.24 1.85 8.40
C ALA A 102 -19.91 1.99 9.91
N HIS A 103 -18.68 1.70 10.33
CA HIS A 103 -18.28 1.86 11.72
C HIS A 103 -18.51 3.30 12.20
N PRO A 104 -19.18 3.54 13.36
CA PRO A 104 -19.58 4.88 13.79
C PRO A 104 -18.43 5.90 13.85
N ALA A 105 -17.26 5.48 14.36
CA ALA A 105 -16.09 6.34 14.42
C ALA A 105 -15.56 6.75 13.03
N ILE A 106 -15.65 5.85 12.04
CA ILE A 106 -15.19 6.12 10.66
C ILE A 106 -16.17 7.09 9.99
N MET A 107 -17.48 6.88 10.18
CA MET A 107 -18.51 7.77 9.67
C MET A 107 -18.40 9.18 10.26
N ALA A 108 -18.16 9.30 11.56
CA ALA A 108 -17.96 10.58 12.24
C ALA A 108 -16.69 11.30 11.76
N LEU A 109 -15.58 10.59 11.57
CA LEU A 109 -14.36 11.18 10.99
C LEU A 109 -14.61 11.66 9.56
N ALA A 110 -15.30 10.87 8.75
CA ALA A 110 -15.63 11.26 7.37
C ALA A 110 -16.56 12.47 7.31
N GLU A 111 -17.46 12.62 8.29
CA GLU A 111 -18.34 13.80 8.45
C GLU A 111 -17.54 15.04 8.84
N ALA A 112 -16.66 14.94 9.85
CA ALA A 112 -15.80 16.05 10.25
C ALA A 112 -14.92 16.58 9.09
N VAL A 113 -14.47 15.69 8.20
CA VAL A 113 -13.78 16.09 6.96
C VAL A 113 -14.72 16.80 5.99
N ARG A 114 -15.94 16.29 5.79
CA ARG A 114 -16.93 16.89 4.87
C ARG A 114 -17.43 18.26 5.33
N ASP A 115 -17.57 18.47 6.63
CA ASP A 115 -18.02 19.74 7.20
C ASP A 115 -17.06 20.89 6.86
N LEU A 116 -15.76 20.59 6.80
CA LEU A 116 -14.76 21.56 6.39
C LEU A 116 -14.56 21.59 4.88
N ARG A 117 -14.60 20.43 4.23
CA ARG A 117 -14.37 20.26 2.79
C ARG A 117 -15.43 19.34 2.17
N PRO A 118 -16.57 19.89 1.72
CA PRO A 118 -17.71 19.10 1.23
C PRO A 118 -17.40 18.20 0.02
N ASP A 119 -16.35 18.52 -0.74
CA ASP A 119 -15.88 17.74 -1.89
C ASP A 119 -14.97 16.56 -1.48
N ARG A 120 -14.71 16.38 -0.19
CA ARG A 120 -13.81 15.39 0.39
C ARG A 120 -14.55 14.40 1.31
N GLY A 121 -13.81 13.63 2.12
CA GLY A 121 -14.39 12.70 3.10
C GLY A 121 -14.96 11.42 2.47
N ARG A 122 -14.49 11.05 1.27
CA ARG A 122 -14.87 9.79 0.62
C ARG A 122 -14.15 8.63 1.29
N ILE A 123 -14.91 7.64 1.72
CA ILE A 123 -14.42 6.36 2.22
C ILE A 123 -14.12 5.44 1.02
N ALA A 124 -12.87 4.98 0.90
CA ALA A 124 -12.40 4.14 -0.21
C ALA A 124 -11.28 3.20 0.24
N GLY A 125 -10.83 2.26 -0.60
CA GLY A 125 -9.64 1.45 -0.31
C GLY A 125 -8.35 2.22 -0.57
N ALA A 126 -7.38 2.13 0.36
CA ALA A 126 -6.06 2.74 0.19
C ALA A 126 -5.19 1.89 -0.77
N PRO A 127 -4.67 2.43 -1.89
CA PRO A 127 -3.89 1.65 -2.86
C PRO A 127 -2.43 1.43 -2.41
N TYR A 128 -2.15 1.49 -1.11
CA TYR A 128 -0.83 1.38 -0.48
C TYR A 128 -0.95 0.68 0.88
N TRP A 129 0.14 0.05 1.31
CA TRP A 129 0.24 -0.52 2.67
C TRP A 129 0.68 0.54 3.67
N SER A 130 0.32 0.29 4.91
CA SER A 130 0.68 1.05 6.09
C SER A 130 0.39 0.20 7.34
N GLU A 131 0.58 0.70 8.56
CA GLU A 131 0.54 -0.04 9.82
C GLU A 131 -0.87 -0.47 10.29
N ALA A 132 -1.94 -0.12 9.57
CA ALA A 132 -3.31 -0.52 9.93
C ALA A 132 -3.50 -2.02 10.23
N PRO A 133 -2.89 -2.97 9.50
CA PRO A 133 -3.04 -4.39 9.78
C PRO A 133 -2.65 -4.78 11.21
N PHE A 134 -1.62 -4.16 11.79
CA PHE A 134 -1.24 -4.40 13.18
C PHE A 134 -2.36 -4.01 14.14
N LEU A 135 -2.96 -2.83 13.95
CA LEU A 135 -4.02 -2.32 14.83
C LEU A 135 -5.32 -3.10 14.65
N VAL A 136 -5.67 -3.45 13.40
CA VAL A 136 -6.84 -4.26 13.10
C VAL A 136 -6.71 -5.66 13.70
N ALA A 137 -5.51 -6.26 13.67
CA ALA A 137 -5.26 -7.54 14.33
C ALA A 137 -5.42 -7.49 15.86
N LEU A 138 -5.25 -6.31 16.47
CA LEU A 138 -5.53 -6.05 17.89
C LEU A 138 -7.01 -5.72 18.17
N GLY A 139 -7.88 -5.79 17.16
CA GLY A 139 -9.30 -5.46 17.28
C GLY A 139 -9.59 -3.96 17.31
N ILE A 140 -8.63 -3.11 16.89
CA ILE A 140 -8.78 -1.65 16.86
C ILE A 140 -9.17 -1.22 15.44
N PRO A 141 -10.41 -0.74 15.20
CA PRO A 141 -10.82 -0.22 13.90
C PRO A 141 -9.91 0.93 13.46
N THR A 142 -9.23 0.77 12.33
CA THR A 142 -8.20 1.70 11.87
C THR A 142 -8.43 2.10 10.41
N VAL A 143 -8.33 3.41 10.15
CA VAL A 143 -8.39 4.00 8.81
C VAL A 143 -7.21 4.93 8.59
N TYR A 144 -6.85 5.13 7.32
CA TYR A 144 -5.92 6.20 6.94
C TYR A 144 -6.72 7.45 6.56
N CYS A 145 -6.44 8.56 7.22
CA CYS A 145 -7.02 9.85 6.92
C CYS A 145 -5.88 10.88 6.95
N ALA A 146 -5.48 11.36 5.78
CA ALA A 146 -4.41 12.33 5.64
C ALA A 146 -4.76 13.35 4.55
N PRO A 147 -4.38 14.63 4.73
CA PRO A 147 -4.50 15.64 3.68
C PRO A 147 -3.48 15.42 2.57
N GLY A 148 -3.69 16.09 1.43
CA GLY A 148 -2.76 16.08 0.29
C GLY A 148 -3.09 15.08 -0.81
N ASP A 149 -2.13 14.92 -1.73
CA ASP A 149 -2.25 14.07 -2.91
C ASP A 149 -1.27 12.90 -2.89
N ILE A 150 -1.79 11.70 -2.68
CA ILE A 150 -0.98 10.47 -2.70
C ILE A 150 -0.22 10.28 -4.03
N ARG A 151 -0.68 10.88 -5.14
CA ARG A 151 -0.03 10.73 -6.46
C ARG A 151 1.34 11.39 -6.53
N VAL A 152 1.64 12.35 -5.65
CA VAL A 152 2.95 13.02 -5.64
C VAL A 152 3.92 12.42 -4.63
N CYS A 153 3.47 11.48 -3.78
CA CYS A 153 4.34 10.76 -2.87
C CYS A 153 5.34 9.89 -3.64
N HIS A 154 6.58 9.82 -3.16
CA HIS A 154 7.70 9.11 -3.81
C HIS A 154 8.02 9.63 -5.22
N THR A 155 7.77 10.92 -5.47
CA THR A 155 8.17 11.59 -6.71
C THR A 155 9.11 12.75 -6.39
N LEU A 156 9.77 13.32 -7.41
CA LEU A 156 10.57 14.54 -7.25
C LEU A 156 9.72 15.77 -6.88
N GLU A 157 8.41 15.65 -6.99
CA GLU A 157 7.42 16.72 -6.79
C GLU A 157 6.66 16.57 -5.47
N GLU A 158 7.22 15.81 -4.52
CA GLU A 158 6.62 15.55 -3.21
C GLU A 158 6.35 16.88 -2.47
N ARG A 159 5.07 17.13 -2.21
CA ARG A 159 4.59 18.35 -1.55
C ARG A 159 3.18 18.14 -1.00
N ILE A 160 2.76 19.11 -0.20
CA ILE A 160 1.38 19.24 0.27
C ILE A 160 0.97 20.70 0.17
N GLU A 161 -0.28 20.94 -0.22
CA GLU A 161 -0.85 22.28 -0.19
C GLU A 161 -1.13 22.69 1.26
N ILE A 162 -0.70 23.89 1.65
CA ILE A 162 -0.78 24.37 3.04
C ILE A 162 -2.23 24.39 3.52
N ASP A 163 -3.16 24.82 2.67
CA ASP A 163 -4.58 24.86 3.00
C ASP A 163 -5.13 23.44 3.25
N GLU A 164 -4.74 22.44 2.44
CA GLU A 164 -5.13 21.05 2.69
C GLU A 164 -4.54 20.51 3.99
N TYR A 165 -3.30 20.86 4.31
CA TYR A 165 -2.66 20.48 5.58
C TYR A 165 -3.39 21.08 6.78
N CYS A 166 -3.70 22.37 6.72
CA CYS A 166 -4.46 23.07 7.76
C CYS A 166 -5.88 22.49 7.89
N ASP A 167 -6.56 22.24 6.78
CA ASP A 167 -7.90 21.66 6.77
C ASP A 167 -7.90 20.26 7.40
N GLY A 168 -6.97 19.40 7.01
CA GLY A 168 -6.84 18.06 7.58
C GLY A 168 -6.60 18.11 9.10
N THR A 169 -5.81 19.08 9.56
CA THR A 169 -5.55 19.31 10.99
C THR A 169 -6.84 19.70 11.73
N VAL A 170 -7.60 20.66 11.19
CA VAL A 170 -8.87 21.12 11.79
C VAL A 170 -9.91 20.01 11.80
N ALA A 171 -10.05 19.25 10.70
CA ALA A 171 -10.98 18.13 10.62
C ALA A 171 -10.66 17.03 11.65
N LEU A 172 -9.38 16.68 11.81
CA LEU A 172 -8.95 15.72 12.82
C LEU A 172 -9.24 16.23 14.24
N ALA A 173 -8.94 17.50 14.52
CA ALA A 173 -9.22 18.11 15.82
C ALA A 173 -10.73 18.13 16.14
N ALA A 174 -11.56 18.49 15.16
CA ALA A 174 -13.02 18.49 15.29
C ALA A 174 -13.56 17.08 15.57
N PHE A 175 -13.09 16.08 14.81
CA PHE A 175 -13.43 14.68 15.06
C PHE A 175 -13.06 14.24 16.48
N LEU A 176 -11.83 14.50 16.94
CA LEU A 176 -11.38 14.11 18.27
C LEU A 176 -12.21 14.79 19.37
N ALA A 177 -12.51 16.07 19.22
CA ALA A 177 -13.30 16.83 20.19
C ALA A 177 -14.73 16.29 20.31
N ASP A 178 -15.39 16.01 19.19
CA ASP A 178 -16.73 15.44 19.16
C ASP A 178 -16.75 13.98 19.65
N TYR A 179 -15.91 13.14 19.07
CA TYR A 179 -15.87 11.71 19.35
C TYR A 179 -15.57 11.41 20.82
N CYS A 180 -14.55 12.07 21.40
CA CYS A 180 -14.21 11.87 22.81
C CYS A 180 -15.25 12.45 23.77
N ASN A 181 -16.02 13.47 23.37
CA ASN A 181 -17.12 13.97 24.18
C ASN A 181 -18.34 13.03 24.19
N ARG A 182 -18.57 12.28 23.10
CA ARG A 182 -19.64 11.26 23.04
C ARG A 182 -19.33 10.00 23.85
N LEU A 183 -18.07 9.78 24.22
CA LEU A 183 -17.62 8.65 25.04
C LEU A 183 -17.67 8.93 26.55
N ARG A 184 -17.99 10.17 26.95
CA ARG A 184 -18.20 10.56 28.35
C ARG A 184 -19.65 10.36 28.75
#